data_AF-A0AAV3XEV2-F1
#
_entry.id   AF-A0AAV3XEV2-F1
#
_cell.length_a   1.000
_cell.length_b   1.000
_cell.length_c   1.000
_cell.angle_alpha   90.00
_cell.angle_beta   90.00
_cell.angle_gamma   90.00
#
_symmetry.space_group_name_H-M   'P 1'
#
loop_
_entity.id
_entity.type
_entity.pdbx_description
1 polymer ?
#
loop_
_entity_poly.entity_id
_entity_poly.type
_entity_poly.pdbx_seq_one_letter_code
_entity_poly.pdbx_strand_id
1 'polypeptide(L)'
;MWEPLRYVGSNAPNGCPTFAGGKVVSNFSILENDIFSLDTIFNARGDILVSTPIEFLRISSIPEPSSTLGLLALGIGLAGVSFSRKLQQKSTAKEKVLSNC
;
A
#
# COMPACT_ATOMS: atom_id res chain seq x y z
N MET A 1 5.13 -16.26 18.71
CA MET A 1 5.56 -16.14 17.30
C MET A 1 4.75 -15.00 16.71
N TRP A 2 5.40 -13.92 16.29
CA TRP A 2 4.74 -12.73 15.74
C TRP A 2 4.76 -12.86 14.21
N GLU A 3 3.59 -12.90 13.58
CA GLU A 3 3.45 -12.90 12.11
C GLU A 3 3.38 -11.44 11.64
N PRO A 4 4.43 -10.90 11.00
CA PRO A 4 4.59 -9.44 10.85
C PRO A 4 3.52 -8.73 10.02
N LEU A 5 2.78 -9.44 9.17
CA LEU A 5 1.95 -8.82 8.14
C LEU A 5 0.65 -9.60 7.94
N ARG A 6 -0.09 -9.87 9.01
CA ARG A 6 -1.43 -10.46 8.93
C ARG A 6 -2.49 -9.37 9.11
N TYR A 7 -3.08 -8.91 8.01
CA TYR A 7 -4.28 -8.07 8.06
C TYR A 7 -5.50 -8.94 7.93
N VAL A 8 -6.46 -8.81 8.84
CA VAL A 8 -7.72 -9.54 8.81
C VAL A 8 -8.88 -8.55 8.71
N GLY A 9 -9.90 -8.92 7.95
CA GLY A 9 -11.10 -8.12 7.83
C GLY A 9 -12.34 -8.98 7.69
N SER A 10 -13.43 -8.50 8.27
CA SER A 10 -14.72 -9.14 8.21
C SER A 10 -15.82 -8.09 8.27
N ASN A 11 -16.90 -8.31 7.53
CA ASN A 11 -18.14 -7.55 7.68
C ASN A 11 -19.19 -8.27 8.57
N ALA A 12 -18.79 -9.36 9.23
CA ALA A 12 -19.63 -10.07 10.19
C ALA A 12 -19.93 -9.21 11.44
N PRO A 13 -21.03 -9.50 12.17
CA PRO A 13 -22.06 -10.50 11.87
C PRO A 13 -23.16 -9.98 10.92
N ASN A 14 -23.24 -8.67 10.75
CA ASN A 14 -24.35 -8.02 10.03
C ASN A 14 -24.27 -8.25 8.53
N GLY A 15 -23.06 -8.34 7.96
CA GLY A 15 -22.84 -8.52 6.53
C GLY A 15 -23.33 -7.33 5.70
N CYS A 16 -23.30 -7.50 4.39
CA CYS A 16 -23.89 -6.58 3.42
C CYS A 16 -25.24 -7.12 2.94
N PRO A 17 -26.34 -6.35 2.98
CA PRO A 17 -27.64 -6.82 2.53
C PRO A 17 -27.67 -7.03 1.00
N THR A 18 -28.44 -8.02 0.54
CA THR A 18 -28.71 -8.26 -0.88
C THR A 18 -30.11 -7.80 -1.27
N PHE A 19 -30.34 -7.53 -2.55
CA PHE A 19 -31.66 -7.14 -3.06
C PHE A 19 -32.75 -8.20 -2.80
N ALA A 20 -32.37 -9.47 -2.70
CA ALA A 20 -33.29 -10.58 -2.39
C ALA A 20 -33.64 -10.70 -0.89
N GLY A 21 -33.23 -9.74 -0.06
CA GLY A 21 -33.47 -9.74 1.39
C GLY A 21 -32.53 -10.63 2.21
N GLY A 22 -31.52 -11.22 1.56
CA GLY A 22 -30.45 -11.96 2.22
C GLY A 22 -29.28 -11.07 2.62
N LYS A 23 -28.13 -11.69 2.91
CA LYS A 23 -26.88 -10.96 3.19
C LYS A 23 -25.65 -11.70 2.68
N VAL A 24 -24.57 -10.97 2.47
CA VAL A 24 -23.25 -11.52 2.17
C VAL A 24 -22.31 -11.20 3.33
N VAL A 25 -21.69 -12.24 3.88
CA VAL A 25 -20.59 -12.11 4.84
C VAL A 25 -19.31 -12.47 4.12
N SER A 26 -18.34 -11.57 4.17
CA SER A 26 -17.03 -11.73 3.57
C SER A 26 -15.98 -11.66 4.67
N ASN A 27 -15.06 -12.62 4.66
CA ASN A 27 -13.88 -12.63 5.52
C ASN A 27 -12.65 -12.65 4.63
N PHE A 28 -11.64 -11.85 4.94
CA PHE A 28 -10.36 -11.91 4.24
C PHE A 28 -9.19 -11.87 5.22
N SER A 29 -8.09 -12.49 4.81
CA SER A 29 -6.80 -12.33 5.46
C SER A 29 -5.73 -12.12 4.42
N ILE A 30 -4.93 -11.07 4.60
CA ILE A 30 -3.77 -10.76 3.77
C ILE A 30 -2.53 -11.16 4.58
N LEU A 31 -1.68 -11.96 3.96
CA LEU A 31 -0.35 -12.32 4.41
C LEU A 31 0.68 -11.73 3.44
N GLU A 32 1.96 -11.87 3.76
CA GLU A 32 3.07 -11.35 2.95
C GLU A 32 3.03 -11.80 1.47
N ASN A 33 2.58 -13.04 1.22
CA ASN A 33 2.55 -13.62 -0.12
C ASN A 33 1.17 -14.09 -0.57
N ASP A 34 0.17 -14.07 0.30
CA ASP A 34 -1.11 -14.73 0.02
C ASP A 34 -2.28 -13.87 0.51
N ILE A 35 -3.40 -13.94 -0.20
CA ILE A 35 -4.67 -13.41 0.25
C ILE A 35 -5.67 -14.54 0.28
N PHE A 36 -6.25 -14.80 1.44
CA PHE A 36 -7.40 -15.68 1.58
C PHE A 36 -8.65 -14.83 1.64
N SER A 37 -9.66 -15.20 0.84
CA SER A 37 -10.99 -14.61 0.86
C SER A 37 -12.04 -15.70 1.01
N LEU A 38 -13.08 -15.45 1.80
CA LEU A 38 -14.22 -16.33 1.95
C LEU A 38 -15.50 -15.49 1.88
N ASP A 39 -16.28 -15.72 0.83
CA ASP A 39 -17.59 -15.11 0.65
C ASP A 39 -18.69 -16.14 0.97
N THR A 40 -19.51 -15.81 1.95
CA THR A 40 -20.68 -16.60 2.35
C THR A 40 -21.96 -15.80 2.08
N ILE A 41 -22.83 -16.35 1.24
CA ILE A 41 -24.12 -15.77 0.88
C ILE A 41 -25.22 -16.47 1.68
N PHE A 42 -26.01 -15.68 2.38
CA PHE A 42 -27.18 -16.11 3.13
C PHE A 42 -28.46 -15.66 2.42
N ASN A 43 -29.48 -16.51 2.39
CA ASN A 43 -30.82 -16.13 1.96
C ASN A 43 -31.53 -15.27 3.03
N ALA A 44 -32.75 -14.81 2.73
CA ALA A 44 -33.55 -13.99 3.65
C ALA A 44 -33.96 -14.70 4.96
N ARG A 45 -33.87 -16.03 5.02
CA ARG A 45 -34.16 -16.84 6.22
C ARG A 45 -32.91 -17.08 7.06
N GLY A 46 -31.73 -16.71 6.55
CA GLY A 46 -30.44 -16.96 7.19
C GLY A 46 -29.78 -18.29 6.81
N ASP A 47 -30.30 -19.02 5.80
CA ASP A 47 -29.65 -20.24 5.31
C ASP A 47 -28.51 -19.89 4.35
N ILE A 48 -27.42 -20.66 4.42
CA ILE A 48 -26.28 -20.52 3.50
C ILE A 48 -26.69 -21.03 2.11
N LEU A 49 -26.54 -20.18 1.11
CA LEU A 49 -26.71 -20.55 -0.30
C LEU A 49 -25.37 -20.90 -0.96
N VAL A 50 -24.33 -20.13 -0.64
CA VAL A 50 -22.99 -20.24 -1.23
C VAL A 50 -21.96 -19.93 -0.16
N SER A 51 -20.86 -20.67 -0.13
CA SER A 51 -19.70 -20.41 0.73
C SER A 51 -18.44 -20.79 -0.02
N THR A 52 -17.86 -19.83 -0.73
CA THR A 52 -16.75 -20.09 -1.65
C THR A 52 -15.45 -19.51 -1.09
N PRO A 53 -14.50 -20.35 -0.66
CA PRO A 53 -13.15 -19.90 -0.36
C PRO A 53 -12.37 -19.67 -1.64
N ILE A 54 -11.60 -18.58 -1.70
CA ILE A 54 -10.71 -18.23 -2.80
C ILE A 54 -9.36 -17.85 -2.20
N GLU A 55 -8.30 -18.44 -2.74
CA GLU A 55 -6.92 -18.13 -2.38
C GLU A 55 -6.26 -17.42 -3.57
N PHE A 56 -5.71 -16.24 -3.31
CA PHE A 56 -4.94 -15.46 -4.28
C PHE A 56 -3.48 -15.54 -3.88
N LEU A 57 -2.70 -16.26 -4.68
CA LEU A 57 -1.26 -16.39 -4.52
C LEU A 57 -0.56 -15.22 -5.20
N ARG A 58 0.44 -14.67 -4.52
CA ARG A 58 1.30 -13.65 -5.13
C ARG A 58 2.16 -14.26 -6.23
N ILE A 59 2.16 -13.62 -7.39
CA ILE A 59 3.10 -13.95 -8.45
C ILE A 59 4.48 -13.42 -8.06
N SER A 60 5.40 -14.31 -7.70
CA SER A 60 6.74 -13.98 -7.20
C SER A 60 7.61 -13.20 -8.18
N SER A 61 7.27 -13.19 -9.47
CA SER A 61 7.99 -12.41 -10.49
C SER A 61 7.71 -10.91 -10.43
N ILE A 62 6.72 -10.46 -9.66
CA ILE A 62 6.37 -9.04 -9.50
C ILE A 62 6.86 -8.56 -8.13
N PRO A 63 7.97 -7.80 -8.06
CA PRO A 63 8.50 -7.30 -6.80
C PRO A 63 7.55 -6.28 -6.18
N GLU A 64 7.53 -6.22 -4.85
CA GLU A 64 6.80 -5.19 -4.13
C GLU A 64 7.39 -3.80 -4.41
N PRO A 65 6.56 -2.74 -4.48
CA PRO A 65 7.08 -1.38 -4.54
C PRO A 65 7.91 -1.09 -3.30
N SER A 66 9.21 -0.85 -3.50
CA SER A 66 10.16 -0.63 -2.41
C SER A 66 10.10 0.80 -1.87
N SER A 67 9.78 0.93 -0.58
CA SER A 67 9.82 2.22 0.14
C SER A 67 11.24 2.80 0.22
N THR A 68 12.27 1.94 0.21
CA THR A 68 13.67 2.39 0.25
C THR A 68 14.08 3.07 -1.05
N LEU A 69 13.50 2.67 -2.18
CA LEU A 69 13.73 3.32 -3.47
C LEU A 69 13.18 4.76 -3.46
N GLY A 70 12.00 4.96 -2.89
CA GLY A 70 11.39 6.28 -2.72
C GLY A 70 12.22 7.19 -1.81
N LEU A 71 12.68 6.67 -0.67
CA LEU A 71 13.56 7.40 0.25
C LEU A 71 14.91 7.76 -0.40
N LEU A 72 15.48 6.86 -1.19
CA LEU A 72 16.72 7.10 -1.91
C LEU A 72 16.55 8.23 -2.94
N ALA A 73 15.47 8.20 -3.72
CA ALA A 73 15.18 9.23 -4.72
C ALA A 73 14.99 10.61 -4.07
N LEU A 74 14.28 10.67 -2.94
CA LEU A 74 14.12 11.90 -2.16
C LEU A 74 15.47 12.40 -1.62
N GLY A 75 16.30 11.51 -1.08
CA GLY A 75 17.64 11.85 -0.59
C GLY A 75 18.54 12.44 -1.67
N ILE A 76 18.58 11.82 -2.86
CA ILE A 76 19.36 12.32 -4.01
C ILE A 76 18.83 13.67 -4.47
N GLY A 77 17.50 13.84 -4.57
CA GLY A 77 16.87 15.09 -4.96
C GLY A 77 17.24 16.25 -4.02
N LEU A 78 17.15 16.03 -2.71
CA LEU A 78 17.51 17.03 -1.71
C LEU A 78 19.01 17.39 -1.76
N ALA A 79 19.89 16.38 -1.86
CA ALA A 79 21.34 16.59 -1.95
C ALA A 79 21.72 17.38 -3.21
N GLY A 80 21.11 17.07 -4.36
CA GLY A 80 21.33 17.78 -5.61
C GLY A 80 20.92 19.26 -5.54
N VAL A 81 19.78 19.56 -4.93
CA VAL A 81 19.32 20.95 -4.73
C VAL A 81 20.26 21.72 -3.80
N SER A 82 20.71 21.10 -2.71
CA SER A 82 21.67 21.71 -1.79
C SER A 82 23.03 21.99 -2.45
N PHE A 83 23.51 21.08 -3.30
CA PHE A 83 24.77 21.25 -4.02
C PHE A 83 24.69 22.40 -5.05
N SER A 84 23.60 22.45 -5.82
CA SER A 84 23.35 23.53 -6.78
C SER A 84 23.24 24.91 -6.12
N ARG A 85 22.60 25.01 -4.95
CA ARG A 85 22.55 26.27 -4.16
C ARG A 85 23.93 26.71 -3.68
N LYS A 86 24.79 25.78 -3.23
CA LYS A 86 26.18 26.10 -2.83
C LYS A 86 27.02 26.59 -4.01
N LEU A 87 26.83 26.02 -5.20
CA LEU A 87 27.51 26.46 -6.42
C LEU A 87 27.06 27.87 -6.83
N GLN A 88 25.75 28.15 -6.80
CA GLN A 88 25.22 29.49 -7.09
C GLN A 88 25.78 30.54 -6.12
N GLN A 89 25.77 30.28 -4.80
CA GLN A 89 26.33 31.21 -3.82
C GLN A 89 27.83 31.48 -4.01
N LYS A 90 28.63 30.46 -4.36
CA LYS A 90 30.06 30.65 -4.65
C LYS A 90 30.29 31.47 -5.93
N SER A 91 29.44 31.34 -6.94
CA SER A 91 29.50 32.13 -8.17
C SER A 91 29.19 33.60 -7.91
N THR A 92 28.09 33.91 -7.20
CA THR A 92 27.71 35.31 -6.91
C THR A 92 28.70 35.99 -5.97
N ALA A 93 29.32 35.23 -5.05
CA ALA A 93 30.38 35.74 -4.18
C ALA A 93 31.66 36.07 -4.96
N LYS A 94 32.06 35.24 -5.93
CA LYS A 94 33.21 35.52 -6.80
C LYS A 94 32.98 36.71 -7.72
N GLU A 95 31.77 36.85 -8.27
CA GLU A 95 31.39 37.98 -9.13
C GLU A 95 31.43 39.31 -8.39
N LYS A 96 30.94 39.38 -7.15
CA LYS A 96 31.01 40.58 -6.29
C LYS A 96 32.43 40.97 -5.87
N VAL A 97 33.36 40.01 -5.78
CA VAL A 97 34.77 40.30 -5.45
C VAL A 97 35.50 40.86 -6.67
N LEU A 98 35.16 40.40 -7.88
CA LEU A 98 35.79 40.87 -9.12
C LEU A 98 35.28 42.25 -9.57
N SER A 99 34.07 42.65 -9.19
CA SER A 99 33.50 43.98 -9.51
C SER A 99 33.95 45.12 -8.59
N ASN A 100 34.71 44.82 -7.53
CA ASN A 100 35.19 45.78 -6.53
C ASN A 100 36.71 46.03 -6.60
N CYS A 101 37.34 45.69 -7.73
CA CYS A 101 38.73 46.02 -8.05
C CYS A 101 38.80 47.05 -9.17
#